data_AF-A0A9X9A137-F1
#
_entry.id   AF-A0A9X9A137-F1
#
_cell.length_a   1.000
_cell.length_b   1.000
_cell.length_c   1.000
_cell.angle_alpha   90.00
_cell.angle_beta   90.00
_cell.angle_gamma   90.00
#
_symmetry.space_group_name_H-M   'P 1'
#
loop_
_entity.id
_entity.type
_entity.pdbx_description
1 polymer ?
#
loop_
_entity_poly.entity_id
_entity_poly.type
_entity_poly.pdbx_seq_one_letter_code
_entity_poly.pdbx_strand_id
1 'polypeptide(L)' 'MDYICYLRNMVGHEKVIMVVAGCFVLNEKNEVLLQLRSDNGKWGHPGGFMEFGETVE' A
#
# COMPACT_ATOMS: atom_id res chain seq x y z
N MET A 1 0.76 -15.27 7.41
CA MET A 1 1.11 -15.54 6.00
C MET A 1 0.75 -14.29 5.23
N ASP A 2 1.74 -13.60 4.67
CA ASP A 2 1.55 -12.42 3.82
C ASP A 2 0.81 -12.84 2.54
N TYR A 3 -0.35 -12.23 2.26
CA TYR A 3 -1.18 -12.58 1.09
C TYR A 3 -0.42 -12.38 -0.23
N ILE A 4 0.44 -11.37 -0.29
CA ILE A 4 1.27 -11.09 -1.47
C ILE A 4 2.27 -12.22 -1.69
N CYS A 5 2.92 -12.72 -0.62
CA CYS A 5 3.81 -13.87 -0.72
C CYS A 5 3.08 -15.13 -1.18
N TYR A 6 1.88 -15.40 -0.65
CA TYR A 6 1.05 -16.51 -1.10
C TYR A 6 0.72 -16.41 -2.60
N LEU A 7 0.32 -15.21 -3.05
CA LEU A 7 -0.01 -14.94 -4.44
C LEU A 7 1.21 -15.11 -5.36
N ARG A 8 2.38 -14.60 -4.96
CA ARG A 8 3.63 -14.75 -5.71
C ARG A 8 4.05 -16.21 -5.88
N ASN A 9 3.80 -17.06 -4.89
CA ASN A 9 4.07 -18.50 -5.00
C ASN A 9 3.21 -19.19 -6.06
N MET A 10 2.02 -18.65 -6.38
CA MET A 10 1.14 -19.21 -7.40
C MET A 10 1.41 -18.69 -8.81
N VAL A 11 1.71 -17.40 -8.96
CA VAL A 11 1.82 -16.74 -10.28
C VAL A 11 3.25 -16.37 -10.69
N GLY A 12 4.24 -16.60 -9.83
CA GLY A 12 5.64 -16.26 -10.09
C GLY A 12 5.83 -14.75 -10.34
N HIS A 13 6.36 -14.40 -11.51
CA HIS A 13 6.61 -13.02 -11.93
C HIS A 13 5.51 -12.42 -12.81
N GLU A 14 4.40 -13.14 -13.03
CA GLU A 14 3.31 -12.62 -13.84
C GLU A 14 2.66 -11.39 -13.21
N LYS A 15 2.13 -10.51 -14.09
CA LYS A 15 1.46 -9.27 -13.68
C LYS A 15 0.20 -9.59 -12.88
N VAL A 16 -0.02 -8.86 -11.80
CA VAL A 16 -1.22 -9.00 -10.97
C VAL A 16 -1.77 -7.64 -10.61
N ILE A 17 -3.09 -7.52 -10.70
CA ILE A 17 -3.84 -6.37 -10.18
C ILE A 17 -3.93 -6.53 -8.66
N MET A 18 -3.42 -5.53 -7.94
CA MET A 18 -3.47 -5.48 -6.48
C MET A 18 -4.47 -4.41 -6.04
N VAL A 19 -5.25 -4.73 -5.02
CA VAL A 19 -6.10 -3.74 -4.35
C VAL A 19 -5.24 -2.99 -3.33
N VAL A 20 -5.36 -1.67 -3.32
CA VAL A 20 -4.62 -0.76 -2.44
C VAL A 20 -5.55 0.26 -1.81
N ALA A 21 -5.21 0.70 -0.61
CA ALA A 21 -5.80 1.85 0.04
C ALA A 21 -4.72 2.89 0.34
N GLY A 22 -5.05 4.16 0.17
CA GLY A 22 -4.18 5.29 0.48
C GLY A 22 -4.97 6.40 1.13
N CYS A 23 -4.33 7.20 1.98
CA CYS A 23 -5.01 8.28 2.70
C CYS A 23 -4.22 9.59 2.64
N PHE A 24 -4.96 10.70 2.67
CA PHE A 24 -4.41 12.03 2.93
C PHE A 24 -4.76 12.40 4.36
N VAL A 25 -3.75 12.38 5.23
CA VAL A 25 -3.89 12.85 6.62
C VAL A 25 -3.46 14.31 6.66
N LEU A 26 -4.35 15.17 7.16
CA LEU A 26 -4.10 16.59 7.32
C LEU A 26 -3.89 16.93 8.80
N ASN A 27 -2.97 17.83 9.09
CA ASN A 27 -2.87 18.45 10.42
C ASN A 27 -3.78 19.69 10.53
N GLU A 28 -3.82 20.33 11.70
CA GLU A 28 -4.62 21.55 11.95
C GLU A 28 -4.26 22.75 11.05
N LYS A 29 -3.10 22.70 10.39
CA LYS A 29 -2.61 23.72 9.45
C LYS A 29 -2.92 23.38 7.98
N ASN A 30 -3.69 22.32 7.72
CA ASN A 30 -3.96 21.79 6.37
C ASN A 30 -2.70 21.31 5.61
N GLU A 31 -1.66 20.89 6.33
CA GLU A 31 -0.48 20.26 5.71
C GLU A 31 -0.70 18.76 5.58
N VAL A 32 -0.20 18.16 4.50
CA VAL A 32 -0.38 16.72 4.20
C VAL A 32 0.77 15.90 4.79
N LEU A 33 0.43 14.82 5.49
CA LEU A 33 1.39 13.80 5.88
C LEU A 33 1.89 13.04 4.65
N LEU A 34 3.21 13.01 4.47
CA LEU A 34 3.89 12.19 3.48
C LEU A 34 4.82 11.18 4.18
N GLN A 35 4.95 10.00 3.58
CA GLN A 35 5.93 8.99 3.95
C GLN A 35 7.10 8.98 2.94
N LEU A 36 8.33 8.91 3.44
CA LEU A 36 9.51 8.63 2.64
C LEU A 36 9.67 7.12 2.50
N ARG A 37 9.50 6.59 1.28
CA ARG A 37 9.54 5.16 1.06
C ARG A 37 10.97 4.62 1.15
N SER A 38 11.12 3.48 1.82
CA SER A 38 12.41 2.79 1.97
C SER A 38 12.89 2.09 0.69
N ASP A 39 11.98 1.74 -0.22
CA ASP A 39 12.29 0.97 -1.43
C ASP A 39 12.87 1.82 -2.57
N ASN A 40 12.43 3.07 -2.70
CA ASN A 40 12.78 3.94 -3.81
C ASN A 40 13.16 5.37 -3.40
N GLY A 41 13.13 5.69 -2.11
CA GLY A 41 13.54 6.99 -1.58
C GLY A 41 12.64 8.16 -2.00
N LYS A 42 11.42 7.90 -2.50
CA LYS A 42 10.47 8.94 -2.90
C LYS A 42 9.45 9.22 -1.80
N TRP A 43 9.02 10.47 -1.73
CA TRP A 43 7.91 10.88 -0.90
C TRP A 43 6.58 10.50 -1.56
N GLY A 44 5.63 10.02 -0.77
CA GLY A 44 4.27 9.71 -1.20
C GLY A 44 3.29 9.76 -0.05
N HIS A 45 2.00 9.64 -0.33
CA HIS A 45 0.99 9.53 0.71
C HIS A 45 1.09 8.16 1.43
N PRO A 46 0.69 8.08 2.71
CA PRO A 46 0.54 6.81 3.40
C PRO A 46 -0.46 5.89 2.68
N GLY A 47 -0.16 4.60 2.65
CA GLY A 47 -0.99 3.60 2.00
C GLY A 47 -0.39 2.21 2.05
N GLY A 48 -1.17 1.22 1.64
CA GLY A 48 -0.82 -0.20 1.71
C GLY A 48 -1.65 -1.06 0.78
N PHE A 49 -1.23 -2.32 0.64
CA PHE A 49 -2.01 -3.35 -0.03
C PHE A 49 -3.06 -3.90 0.94
N MET A 50 -4.20 -4.31 0.40
CA MET A 50 -5.24 -4.98 1.16
C MET A 50 -4.85 -6.43 1.46
N GLU A 51 -5.05 -6.86 2.71
CA GLU A 51 -4.94 -8.27 3.10
C GLU A 51 -6.23 -9.05 2.79
N PHE A 52 -6.10 -10.38 2.70
CA PHE A 52 -7.23 -11.23 2.38
C PHE A 52 -8.31 -11.16 3.48
N GLY A 53 -9.53 -10.77 3.09
CA GLY A 53 -10.67 -10.66 4.01
C GLY A 53 -10.87 -9.27 4.61
N GLU A 54 -10.02 -8.30 4.32
CA GLU A 54 -10.24 -6.91 4.70
C GLU A 54 -11.27 -6.21 3.80
N THR A 55 -11.91 -5.18 4.35
CA THR A 55 -12.65 -4.15 3.61
C THR A 55 -11.74 -2.95 3.38
N VAL A 56 -12.05 -2.10 2.40
CA VAL A 56 -11.25 -0.89 2.15
C VAL A 56 -11.46 0.13 3.26
N GLU A 57 -12.66 0.15 3.83
CA GLU A 57 -13.15 1.01 4.92
C GLU A 57 -13.08 0.32 6.30
#